data_AF-A0AAU3QC19-F1
#
_entry.id   AF-A0AAU3QC19-F1
#
_cell.length_a   1.000
_cell.length_b   1.000
_cell.length_c   1.000
_cell.angle_alpha   90.00
_cell.angle_beta   90.00
_cell.angle_gamma   90.00
#
_symmetry.space_group_name_H-M   'P 1'
#
loop_
_entity.id
_entity.type
_entity.pdbx_description
1 polymer ?
#
loop_
_entity_poly.entity_id
_entity_poly.type
_entity_poly.pdbx_seq_one_letter_code
_entity_poly.pdbx_strand_id
1 'polypeptide(L)'
;MTGDAVPAPILAVRVPVAMAWTQHARGGCRCLCGIYHRGVGTGGCLNAAEPGLLITLEVTDDPADAPRVPGADGPLPVCAWCYHLLAVPDTPASILREALDATITRRGTRCEAAAVALLADTGLLGHLGVRRHVVDDLDADDTGNRERVVRVQWSALADDPEHLTLDLSQECVLALALSLACGEPVDLADVLSDLDPRHRRPVADALTLALGLTDTTTRPRTPIDPGDPR
;
A
#
# COMPACT_ATOMS: atom_id res chain seq x y z
N MET A 1 20.45 28.92 25.19
CA MET A 1 20.51 28.51 23.77
C MET A 1 19.23 27.74 23.48
N THR A 2 18.16 28.44 23.13
CA THR A 2 16.96 27.85 22.53
C THR A 2 17.34 27.41 21.13
N GLY A 3 17.54 26.11 20.93
CA GLY A 3 17.71 25.56 19.58
C GLY A 3 16.45 25.89 18.79
N ASP A 4 16.61 26.50 17.62
CA ASP A 4 15.53 26.69 16.66
C ASP A 4 14.94 25.31 16.39
N ALA A 5 13.75 25.05 16.95
CA ALA A 5 13.01 23.83 16.68
C ALA A 5 12.67 23.87 15.19
N VAL A 6 13.25 22.94 14.42
CA VAL A 6 12.83 22.70 13.04
C VAL A 6 11.31 22.50 13.09
N PRO A 7 10.51 23.33 12.41
CA PRO A 7 9.07 23.19 12.45
C PRO A 7 8.74 21.79 11.97
N ALA A 8 8.05 21.03 12.81
CA ALA A 8 7.69 19.67 12.47
C ALA A 8 6.86 19.67 11.17
N PRO A 9 7.14 18.75 10.23
CA PRO A 9 6.46 18.74 8.95
C PRO A 9 4.95 18.60 9.16
N ILE A 10 4.18 19.51 8.58
CA ILE A 10 2.73 19.46 8.59
C ILE A 10 2.29 18.80 7.28
N LEU A 11 1.64 17.64 7.34
CA LEU A 11 1.15 16.95 6.14
C LEU A 11 -0.17 17.56 5.67
N ALA A 12 -0.23 17.97 4.40
CA ALA A 12 -1.48 18.31 3.76
C ALA A 12 -2.19 17.03 3.28
N VAL A 13 -3.41 16.81 3.76
CA VAL A 13 -4.21 15.62 3.46
C VAL A 13 -5.47 16.04 2.73
N ARG A 14 -5.67 15.49 1.52
CA ARG A 14 -6.87 15.73 0.73
C ARG A 14 -8.01 14.83 1.17
N VAL A 15 -9.18 15.41 1.39
CA VAL A 15 -10.38 14.69 1.83
C VAL A 15 -11.53 15.02 0.87
N PRO A 16 -12.29 14.01 0.41
CA PRO A 16 -13.34 14.24 -0.58
C PRO A 16 -14.50 15.04 0.01
N VAL A 17 -14.86 14.82 1.27
CA VAL A 17 -16.00 15.49 1.91
C VAL A 17 -15.65 16.08 3.27
N ALA A 18 -16.29 17.20 3.61
CA ALA A 18 -16.25 17.73 4.97
C ALA A 18 -17.05 16.81 5.91
N MET A 19 -16.39 16.30 6.94
CA MET A 19 -17.01 15.42 7.94
C MET A 19 -17.25 16.17 9.25
N ALA A 20 -18.20 15.75 10.08
CA ALA A 20 -18.28 16.24 11.45
C ALA A 20 -17.17 15.58 12.30
N TRP A 21 -16.30 16.39 12.93
CA TRP A 21 -15.18 15.91 13.73
C TRP A 21 -15.54 15.93 15.21
N THR A 22 -15.47 14.79 15.88
CA THR A 22 -15.61 14.70 17.34
C THR A 22 -14.41 13.98 17.94
N GLN A 23 -13.76 14.66 18.90
CA GLN A 23 -12.67 14.09 19.68
C GLN A 23 -13.27 13.15 20.73
N HIS A 24 -13.02 11.85 20.61
CA HIS A 24 -13.59 10.86 21.52
C HIS A 24 -12.88 10.79 22.89
N ALA A 25 -11.68 11.36 23.05
CA ALA A 25 -10.97 11.40 24.33
C ALA A 25 -10.03 12.61 24.48
N ARG A 26 -9.82 13.10 25.72
CA ARG A 26 -8.76 14.08 26.03
C ARG A 26 -7.40 13.47 25.64
N GLY A 27 -6.78 14.03 24.60
CA GLY A 27 -5.48 13.58 24.08
C GLY A 27 -5.50 12.59 22.92
N GLY A 28 -6.66 12.07 22.49
CA GLY A 28 -6.75 11.17 21.34
C GLY A 28 -6.46 11.86 19.99
N CYS A 29 -5.96 11.10 19.00
CA CYS A 29 -5.67 11.65 17.68
C CYS A 29 -6.92 12.17 16.98
N ARG A 30 -6.81 13.34 16.33
CA ARG A 30 -7.85 13.91 15.46
C ARG A 30 -7.66 13.40 14.05
N CYS A 31 -7.75 12.11 13.88
CA CYS A 31 -7.27 11.40 12.69
C CYS A 31 -8.46 10.92 11.83
N LEU A 32 -8.28 10.96 10.50
CA LEU A 32 -9.17 10.50 9.43
C LEU A 32 -9.48 8.98 9.46
N CYS A 33 -9.35 8.32 10.60
CA CYS A 33 -9.38 6.87 10.70
C CYS A 33 -10.68 6.25 10.17
N GLY A 34 -11.82 6.92 10.33
CA GLY A 34 -13.09 6.46 9.74
C GLY A 34 -13.10 6.43 8.20
N ILE A 35 -12.31 7.30 7.54
CA ILE A 35 -12.14 7.30 6.08
C ILE A 35 -11.12 6.26 5.65
N TYR A 36 -9.93 6.25 6.26
CA TYR A 36 -8.83 5.41 5.78
C TYR A 36 -8.92 3.95 6.22
N HIS A 37 -9.59 3.64 7.34
CA HIS A 37 -9.73 2.26 7.84
C HIS A 37 -11.05 1.58 7.45
N ARG A 38 -11.90 2.22 6.63
CA ARG A 38 -13.15 1.65 6.06
C ARG A 38 -14.06 0.87 7.04
N GLY A 39 -13.97 1.11 8.34
CA GLY A 39 -14.90 0.59 9.34
C GLY A 39 -16.10 1.52 9.43
N VAL A 40 -17.18 1.23 8.70
CA VAL A 40 -18.45 1.96 8.85
C VAL A 40 -18.91 1.84 10.31
N GLY A 41 -18.84 2.94 11.06
CA GLY A 41 -19.42 3.03 12.42
C GLY A 41 -18.51 2.66 13.60
N THR A 42 -17.26 2.27 13.38
CA THR A 42 -16.29 2.08 14.47
C THR A 42 -15.49 3.36 14.69
N GLY A 43 -15.59 3.92 15.91
CA GLY A 43 -15.11 5.24 16.30
C GLY A 43 -13.64 5.52 15.93
N GLY A 44 -13.31 6.82 15.86
CA GLY A 44 -11.96 7.29 15.53
C GLY A 44 -10.86 6.63 16.37
N CYS A 45 -9.62 6.69 15.89
CA CYS A 45 -8.51 6.04 16.56
C CYS A 45 -8.34 6.57 18.00
N LEU A 46 -8.09 5.62 18.90
CA LEU A 46 -8.03 5.85 20.34
C LEU A 46 -6.61 6.19 20.82
N ASN A 47 -5.61 6.12 19.93
CA ASN A 47 -4.22 6.42 20.27
C ASN A 47 -4.04 7.90 20.61
N ALA A 48 -3.15 8.18 21.56
CA ALA A 48 -2.76 9.53 21.89
C ALA A 48 -2.11 10.22 20.67
N ALA A 49 -2.37 11.52 20.50
CA ALA A 49 -1.65 12.29 19.51
C ALA A 49 -0.16 12.42 19.88
N GLU A 50 0.72 12.37 18.89
CA GLU A 50 2.16 12.51 19.08
C GLU A 50 2.53 14.00 19.02
N PRO A 51 3.26 14.54 20.01
CA PRO A 51 3.72 15.93 19.97
C PRO A 51 4.52 16.23 18.70
N GLY A 52 4.09 17.25 17.95
CA GLY A 52 4.76 17.69 16.73
C GLY A 52 4.28 17.02 15.44
N LEU A 53 3.52 15.92 15.49
CA LEU A 53 2.96 15.32 14.28
C LEU A 53 1.60 15.95 13.97
N LEU A 54 1.59 16.78 12.94
CA LEU A 54 0.45 17.62 12.58
C LEU A 54 0.03 17.38 11.12
N ILE A 55 -1.27 17.48 10.86
CA ILE A 55 -1.83 17.47 9.51
C ILE A 55 -2.68 18.71 9.25
N THR A 56 -2.80 19.12 8.00
CA THR A 56 -3.80 20.09 7.52
C THR A 56 -4.71 19.42 6.52
N LEU A 57 -5.98 19.78 6.50
CA LEU A 57 -6.97 19.16 5.61
C LEU A 57 -7.26 20.05 4.42
N GLU A 58 -7.23 19.48 3.23
CA GLU A 58 -7.67 20.09 1.99
C GLU A 58 -8.95 19.40 1.53
N VAL A 59 -10.09 20.09 1.56
CA VAL A 59 -11.36 19.54 1.04
C VAL A 59 -11.39 19.72 -0.47
N THR A 60 -11.56 18.63 -1.22
CA THR A 60 -11.45 18.65 -2.70
C THR A 60 -12.78 18.87 -3.43
N ASP A 61 -13.92 18.58 -2.79
CA ASP A 61 -15.25 18.81 -3.40
C ASP A 61 -15.80 20.20 -3.04
N ASP A 62 -16.57 20.80 -3.97
CA ASP A 62 -16.96 22.22 -4.05
C ASP A 62 -17.25 22.91 -2.69
N PRO A 63 -16.47 23.93 -2.30
CA PRO A 63 -16.51 24.56 -0.98
C PRO A 63 -17.74 25.45 -0.72
N ALA A 64 -18.64 25.64 -1.69
CA ALA A 64 -19.78 26.53 -1.53
C ALA A 64 -20.77 26.05 -0.44
N ASP A 65 -20.97 24.74 -0.31
CA ASP A 65 -21.95 24.14 0.62
C ASP A 65 -21.34 23.10 1.59
N ALA A 66 -20.03 22.85 1.52
CA ALA A 66 -19.37 21.92 2.43
C ALA A 66 -19.37 22.51 3.87
N PRO A 67 -19.97 21.82 4.86
CA PRO A 67 -20.01 22.32 6.23
C PRO A 67 -18.57 22.52 6.74
N ARG A 68 -18.18 23.76 7.03
CA ARG A 68 -16.90 24.05 7.67
C ARG A 68 -16.84 23.34 9.01
N VAL A 69 -15.80 22.55 9.20
CA VAL A 69 -15.56 21.85 10.46
C VAL A 69 -15.13 22.86 11.52
N PRO A 70 -15.87 23.03 12.63
CA PRO A 70 -15.45 23.91 13.70
C PRO A 70 -14.09 23.46 14.26
N GLY A 71 -13.06 24.32 14.15
CA GLY A 71 -11.72 24.04 14.67
C GLY A 71 -10.79 23.27 13.73
N ALA A 72 -11.12 23.16 12.43
CA ALA A 72 -10.23 22.62 11.39
C ALA A 72 -9.44 23.71 10.63
N ASP A 73 -9.56 24.97 11.01
CA ASP A 73 -8.85 26.10 10.38
C ASP A 73 -7.34 26.14 10.71
N GLY A 74 -6.82 25.10 11.37
CA GLY A 74 -5.42 24.98 11.76
C GLY A 74 -4.95 23.52 11.84
N PRO A 75 -3.64 23.31 12.05
CA PRO A 75 -3.06 21.97 12.06
C PRO A 75 -3.69 21.09 13.14
N LEU A 76 -4.01 19.85 12.76
CA LEU A 76 -4.64 18.85 13.60
C LEU A 76 -3.59 17.85 14.11
N PRO A 77 -3.49 17.61 15.43
CA PRO A 77 -2.57 16.64 15.97
C PRO A 77 -3.05 15.21 15.70
N VAL A 78 -2.12 14.37 15.25
CA VAL A 78 -2.36 12.95 14.95
C VAL A 78 -1.40 12.06 15.74
N CYS A 79 -1.72 10.77 15.90
CA CYS A 79 -0.76 9.82 16.45
C CYS A 79 0.31 9.48 15.40
N ALA A 80 1.47 8.99 15.84
CA ALA A 80 2.56 8.60 14.95
C ALA A 80 2.11 7.63 13.85
N TRP A 81 1.29 6.65 14.24
CA TRP A 81 0.72 5.69 13.30
C TRP A 81 -0.06 6.34 12.16
N CYS A 82 -1.05 7.18 12.47
CA CYS A 82 -1.85 7.86 11.46
C CYS A 82 -1.01 8.80 10.62
N TYR A 83 -0.03 9.48 11.22
CA TYR A 83 0.87 10.36 10.48
C TYR A 83 1.66 9.58 9.42
N HIS A 84 2.27 8.44 9.78
CA HIS A 84 2.99 7.60 8.83
C HIS A 84 2.10 7.05 7.73
N LEU A 85 0.88 6.64 8.09
CA LEU A 85 -0.11 6.15 7.15
C LEU A 85 -0.49 7.22 6.11
N LEU A 86 -0.68 8.46 6.55
CA LEU A 86 -1.02 9.61 5.71
C LEU A 86 0.17 10.15 4.92
N ALA A 87 1.40 9.92 5.41
CA ALA A 87 2.63 10.30 4.73
C ALA A 87 2.96 9.38 3.55
N VAL A 88 2.35 8.18 3.48
CA VAL A 88 2.46 7.33 2.30
C VAL A 88 1.90 8.13 1.12
N PRO A 89 2.69 8.38 0.05
CA PRO A 89 2.22 9.11 -1.13
C PRO A 89 0.91 8.52 -1.66
N ASP A 90 0.17 9.18 -2.54
CA ASP A 90 -1.00 8.57 -3.23
C ASP A 90 -0.69 8.14 -4.69
N THR A 91 0.50 7.60 -4.92
CA THR A 91 0.85 6.77 -6.08
C THR A 91 -0.21 5.70 -6.40
N PRO A 92 -0.82 5.73 -7.60
CA PRO A 92 -1.74 4.70 -8.04
C PRO A 92 -1.11 3.31 -8.02
N ALA A 93 -1.90 2.28 -7.69
CA ALA A 93 -1.43 0.89 -7.63
C ALA A 93 -0.82 0.40 -8.96
N SER A 94 -1.26 0.93 -10.11
CA SER A 94 -0.67 0.63 -11.42
C SER A 94 0.76 1.14 -11.57
N ILE A 95 1.05 2.34 -11.06
CA ILE A 95 2.40 2.91 -11.08
C ILE A 95 3.31 2.15 -10.12
N LEU A 96 2.80 1.77 -8.94
CA LEU A 96 3.55 0.92 -8.01
C LEU A 96 3.85 -0.45 -8.61
N ARG A 97 2.87 -1.06 -9.29
CA ARG A 97 3.04 -2.33 -9.99
C ARG A 97 4.14 -2.20 -11.05
N GLU A 98 4.08 -1.21 -11.92
CA GLU A 98 5.08 -1.01 -12.98
C GLU A 98 6.50 -0.85 -12.40
N ALA A 99 6.65 -0.09 -11.31
CA ALA A 99 7.94 0.09 -10.65
C ALA A 99 8.46 -1.18 -9.97
N LEU A 100 7.58 -1.96 -9.34
CA LEU A 100 7.92 -3.27 -8.76
C LEU A 100 8.30 -4.27 -9.86
N ASP A 101 7.53 -4.36 -10.94
CA ASP A 101 7.78 -5.25 -12.08
C ASP A 101 9.13 -4.94 -12.73
N ALA A 102 9.48 -3.65 -12.89
CA ALA A 102 10.78 -3.22 -13.40
C ALA A 102 11.94 -3.65 -12.47
N THR A 103 11.74 -3.55 -11.16
CA THR A 103 12.71 -4.00 -10.16
C THR A 103 12.89 -5.52 -10.19
N ILE A 104 11.79 -6.26 -10.16
CA ILE A 104 11.78 -7.72 -10.12
C ILE A 104 12.36 -8.32 -11.40
N THR A 105 12.06 -7.75 -12.57
CA THR A 105 12.64 -8.19 -13.85
C THR A 105 14.17 -8.15 -13.84
N ARG A 106 14.77 -7.22 -13.10
CA ARG A 106 16.22 -7.05 -13.02
C ARG A 106 16.86 -7.88 -11.91
N ARG A 107 16.21 -7.97 -10.74
CA ARG A 107 16.85 -8.46 -9.50
C ARG A 107 16.04 -9.50 -8.72
N GLY A 108 14.76 -9.67 -9.05
CA GLY A 108 13.85 -10.51 -8.28
C GLY A 108 13.84 -11.97 -8.68
N THR A 109 13.27 -12.79 -7.83
CA THR A 109 12.98 -14.20 -8.11
C THR A 109 11.62 -14.37 -8.78
N ARG A 110 11.38 -15.54 -9.39
CA ARG A 110 10.04 -15.89 -9.92
C ARG A 110 8.96 -15.89 -8.83
N CYS A 111 9.32 -16.29 -7.60
CA CYS A 111 8.36 -16.32 -6.51
C CYS A 111 8.02 -14.90 -6.02
N GLU A 112 8.99 -13.99 -5.97
CA GLU A 112 8.72 -12.56 -5.70
C GLU A 112 7.87 -11.94 -6.81
N ALA A 113 8.14 -12.26 -8.09
CA ALA A 113 7.30 -11.84 -9.22
C ALA A 113 5.86 -12.31 -9.05
N ALA A 114 5.67 -13.59 -8.68
CA ALA A 114 4.35 -14.15 -8.40
C ALA A 114 3.66 -13.48 -7.21
N ALA A 115 4.38 -13.20 -6.13
CA ALA A 115 3.85 -12.52 -4.95
C ALA A 115 3.38 -11.10 -5.29
N VAL A 116 4.16 -10.31 -6.03
CA VAL A 116 3.76 -8.97 -6.46
C VAL A 116 2.58 -9.02 -7.43
N ALA A 117 2.60 -9.92 -8.41
CA ALA A 117 1.47 -10.10 -9.34
C ALA A 117 0.19 -10.43 -8.56
N LEU A 118 0.27 -11.33 -7.58
CA LEU A 118 -0.86 -11.71 -6.73
C LEU A 118 -1.42 -10.51 -5.95
N LEU A 119 -0.57 -9.71 -5.30
CA LEU A 119 -1.02 -8.50 -4.59
C LEU A 119 -1.63 -7.46 -5.54
N ALA A 120 -1.08 -7.29 -6.74
CA ALA A 120 -1.58 -6.33 -7.71
C ALA A 120 -2.93 -6.75 -8.31
N ASP A 121 -3.05 -8.00 -8.75
CA ASP A 121 -4.23 -8.53 -9.43
C ASP A 121 -5.42 -8.74 -8.47
N THR A 122 -5.18 -8.83 -7.16
CA THR A 122 -6.23 -8.86 -6.13
C THR A 122 -6.55 -7.48 -5.55
N GLY A 123 -5.85 -6.43 -5.99
CA GLY A 123 -6.02 -5.06 -5.49
C GLY A 123 -5.40 -4.81 -4.11
N LEU A 124 -4.77 -5.80 -3.48
CA LEU A 124 -4.10 -5.64 -2.19
C LEU A 124 -2.90 -4.70 -2.25
N LEU A 125 -2.25 -4.54 -3.40
CA LEU A 125 -1.19 -3.53 -3.55
C LEU A 125 -1.71 -2.09 -3.35
N GLY A 126 -3.00 -1.85 -3.63
CA GLY A 126 -3.67 -0.59 -3.33
C GLY A 126 -4.14 -0.47 -1.88
N HIS A 127 -4.10 -1.54 -1.11
CA HIS A 127 -4.45 -1.52 0.31
C HIS A 127 -3.36 -0.76 1.08
N LEU A 128 -3.75 0.29 1.80
CA LEU A 128 -2.84 1.20 2.48
C LEU A 128 -1.91 0.48 3.47
N GLY A 129 -2.44 -0.52 4.15
CA GLY A 129 -1.68 -1.37 5.06
C GLY A 129 -0.57 -2.18 4.37
N VAL A 130 -0.77 -2.64 3.13
CA VAL A 130 0.28 -3.33 2.37
C VAL A 130 1.25 -2.30 1.79
N ARG A 131 0.70 -1.23 1.25
CA ARG A 131 1.40 -0.19 0.52
C ARG A 131 2.49 0.53 1.32
N ARG A 132 2.29 0.72 2.62
CA ARG A 132 3.31 1.31 3.50
C ARG A 132 4.59 0.48 3.62
N HIS A 133 4.53 -0.81 3.28
CA HIS A 133 5.70 -1.68 3.21
C HIS A 133 6.32 -1.70 1.81
N VAL A 134 5.77 -0.95 0.85
CA VAL A 134 6.40 -0.69 -0.45
C VAL A 134 7.36 0.48 -0.27
N VAL A 135 8.66 0.19 -0.37
CA VAL A 135 9.72 1.18 -0.19
C VAL A 135 10.34 1.51 -1.53
N ASP A 136 10.56 2.81 -1.72
CA ASP A 136 11.30 3.39 -2.82
C ASP A 136 12.67 3.83 -2.30
N ASP A 137 13.71 3.11 -2.71
CA ASP A 137 15.07 3.21 -2.16
C ASP A 137 16.09 3.45 -3.29
N LEU A 138 17.31 3.84 -2.91
CA LEU A 138 18.46 3.87 -3.80
C LEU A 138 19.37 2.69 -3.48
N ASP A 139 19.38 1.69 -4.34
CA ASP A 139 20.26 0.54 -4.20
C ASP A 139 21.51 0.70 -5.07
N ALA A 140 22.67 0.31 -4.57
CA ALA A 140 23.88 0.27 -5.37
C ALA A 140 23.88 -1.04 -6.18
N ASP A 141 24.14 -0.96 -7.48
CA ASP A 141 24.45 -2.15 -8.27
C ASP A 141 25.86 -2.66 -7.98
N ASP A 142 26.23 -3.79 -8.60
CA ASP A 142 27.58 -4.40 -8.47
C ASP A 142 28.72 -3.47 -8.94
N THR A 143 28.39 -2.40 -9.67
CA THR A 143 29.35 -1.39 -10.16
C THR A 143 29.41 -0.16 -9.24
N GLY A 144 28.61 -0.12 -8.18
CA GLY A 144 28.52 1.00 -7.25
C GLY A 144 27.63 2.15 -7.75
N ASN A 145 26.95 2.00 -8.89
CA ASN A 145 25.98 2.97 -9.35
C ASN A 145 24.71 2.87 -8.53
N ARG A 146 24.22 4.02 -8.04
CA ARG A 146 22.96 4.09 -7.31
C ARG A 146 21.80 4.11 -8.30
N GLU A 147 20.99 3.07 -8.24
CA GLU A 147 19.76 2.94 -9.00
C GLU A 147 18.56 3.05 -8.07
N ARG A 148 17.49 3.69 -8.54
CA ARG A 148 16.22 3.70 -7.82
C ARG A 148 15.53 2.35 -7.92
N VAL A 149 15.18 1.78 -6.78
CA VAL A 149 14.60 0.46 -6.64
C VAL A 149 13.33 0.55 -5.80
N VAL A 150 12.23 0.01 -6.31
CA VAL A 150 10.98 -0.11 -5.57
C VAL A 150 10.79 -1.58 -5.19
N ARG A 151 10.60 -1.85 -3.91
CA ARG A 151 10.46 -3.22 -3.38
C ARG A 151 9.43 -3.29 -2.26
N VAL A 152 8.83 -4.47 -2.08
CA VAL A 152 8.04 -4.78 -0.89
C VAL A 152 9.00 -5.25 0.21
N GLN A 153 8.91 -4.66 1.40
CA GLN A 153 9.60 -5.14 2.60
C GLN A 153 8.84 -6.33 3.19
N TRP A 154 9.00 -7.51 2.58
CA TRP A 154 8.21 -8.70 2.90
C TRP A 154 8.25 -9.10 4.38
N SER A 155 9.42 -9.08 5.02
CA SER A 155 9.55 -9.38 6.46
C SER A 155 8.80 -8.37 7.32
N ALA A 156 8.93 -7.08 7.02
CA ALA A 156 8.20 -6.03 7.75
C ALA A 156 6.68 -6.13 7.55
N LEU A 157 6.23 -6.59 6.38
CA LEU A 157 4.82 -6.85 6.11
C LEU A 157 4.31 -8.08 6.88
N ALA A 158 5.11 -9.13 7.00
CA ALA A 158 4.79 -10.33 7.77
C ALA A 158 4.72 -10.05 9.29
N ASP A 159 5.62 -9.20 9.79
CA ASP A 159 5.70 -8.83 11.21
C ASP A 159 4.60 -7.84 11.64
N ASP A 160 3.75 -7.38 10.72
CA ASP A 160 2.78 -6.31 10.96
C ASP A 160 1.33 -6.64 10.53
N PRO A 161 0.75 -7.76 11.00
CA PRO A 161 -0.61 -8.15 10.65
C PRO A 161 -1.68 -7.32 11.38
N GLU A 162 -1.39 -6.82 12.59
CA GLU A 162 -2.37 -6.12 13.45
C GLU A 162 -2.94 -4.83 12.83
N HIS A 163 -2.20 -4.29 11.87
CA HIS A 163 -2.56 -3.05 11.20
C HIS A 163 -3.12 -3.25 9.78
N LEU A 164 -3.33 -4.51 9.38
CA LEU A 164 -3.96 -4.89 8.12
C LEU A 164 -5.43 -5.22 8.38
N THR A 165 -6.32 -4.26 8.11
CA THR A 165 -7.77 -4.51 8.14
C THR A 165 -8.19 -5.24 6.86
N LEU A 166 -8.07 -6.57 6.86
CA LEU A 166 -8.37 -7.44 5.73
C LEU A 166 -9.60 -8.31 6.03
N ASP A 167 -10.34 -8.68 4.99
CA ASP A 167 -11.30 -9.78 5.11
C ASP A 167 -10.57 -11.14 5.05
N LEU A 168 -11.22 -12.22 5.50
CA LEU A 168 -10.61 -13.56 5.55
C LEU A 168 -9.99 -14.00 4.21
N SER A 169 -10.65 -13.67 3.11
CA SER A 169 -10.18 -14.01 1.77
C SER A 169 -8.93 -13.22 1.38
N GLN A 170 -8.85 -11.95 1.78
CA GLN A 170 -7.66 -11.11 1.63
C GLN A 170 -6.51 -11.55 2.52
N GLU A 171 -6.78 -11.98 3.75
CA GLU A 171 -5.77 -12.58 4.65
C GLU A 171 -5.15 -13.83 4.01
N CYS A 172 -5.98 -14.71 3.42
CA CYS A 172 -5.51 -15.89 2.68
C CYS A 172 -4.61 -15.51 1.48
N VAL A 173 -5.00 -14.51 0.70
CA VAL A 173 -4.18 -14.01 -0.42
C VAL A 173 -2.85 -13.44 0.08
N LEU A 174 -2.86 -12.66 1.15
CA LEU A 174 -1.65 -12.09 1.73
C LEU A 174 -0.73 -13.18 2.27
N ALA A 175 -1.27 -14.16 3.00
CA ALA A 175 -0.51 -15.30 3.51
C ALA A 175 0.17 -16.07 2.37
N LEU A 176 -0.53 -16.29 1.26
CA LEU A 176 0.07 -16.93 0.08
C LEU A 176 1.15 -16.04 -0.58
N ALA A 177 0.94 -14.72 -0.66
CA ALA A 177 1.96 -13.82 -1.19
C ALA A 177 3.24 -13.82 -0.33
N LEU A 178 3.10 -13.81 1.00
CA LEU A 178 4.21 -13.94 1.95
C LEU A 178 4.89 -15.30 1.83
N SER A 179 4.12 -16.38 1.67
CA SER A 179 4.65 -17.72 1.40
C SER A 179 5.53 -17.76 0.16
N LEU A 180 5.06 -17.17 -0.94
CA LEU A 180 5.81 -17.09 -2.19
C LEU A 180 7.08 -16.24 -2.03
N ALA A 181 7.00 -15.08 -1.38
CA ALA A 181 8.13 -14.16 -1.26
C ALA A 181 9.19 -14.60 -0.25
N CYS A 182 8.76 -15.11 0.91
CA CYS A 182 9.64 -15.45 2.04
C CYS A 182 9.95 -16.96 2.14
N GLY A 183 9.22 -17.80 1.42
CA GLY A 183 9.36 -19.27 1.49
C GLY A 183 8.69 -19.90 2.71
N GLU A 184 7.82 -19.16 3.42
CA GLU A 184 7.08 -19.69 4.56
C GLU A 184 6.00 -20.68 4.09
N PRO A 185 5.92 -21.90 4.63
CA PRO A 185 4.94 -22.87 4.18
C PRO A 185 3.52 -22.46 4.59
N VAL A 186 2.57 -22.60 3.67
CA VAL A 186 1.12 -22.45 3.93
C VAL A 186 0.38 -23.74 3.58
N ASP A 187 -0.70 -24.03 4.30
CA ASP A 187 -1.62 -25.09 3.91
C ASP A 187 -2.48 -24.58 2.74
N LEU A 188 -2.12 -24.99 1.52
CA LEU A 188 -2.80 -24.55 0.33
C LEU A 188 -4.26 -25.02 0.29
N ALA A 189 -4.60 -26.16 0.88
CA ALA A 189 -5.98 -26.64 0.88
C ALA A 189 -6.88 -25.70 1.71
N ASP A 190 -6.37 -25.29 2.89
CA ASP A 190 -7.02 -24.37 3.80
C ASP A 190 -7.19 -22.97 3.18
N VAL A 191 -6.10 -22.42 2.63
CA VAL A 191 -6.10 -21.13 1.92
C VAL A 191 -7.11 -21.10 0.77
N LEU A 192 -7.24 -22.20 0.02
CA LEU A 192 -8.16 -22.29 -1.12
C LEU A 192 -9.63 -22.49 -0.70
N SER A 193 -9.90 -23.09 0.47
CA SER A 193 -11.29 -23.25 0.95
C SER A 193 -11.93 -21.92 1.32
N ASP A 194 -11.17 -21.00 1.89
CA ASP A 194 -11.66 -19.69 2.34
C ASP A 194 -11.54 -18.58 1.28
N LEU A 195 -11.06 -18.93 0.09
CA LEU A 195 -10.82 -17.98 -0.98
C LEU A 195 -12.12 -17.60 -1.71
N ASP A 196 -12.41 -16.29 -1.71
CA ASP A 196 -13.46 -15.69 -2.53
C ASP A 196 -13.24 -16.06 -4.02
N PRO A 197 -14.30 -16.47 -4.76
CA PRO A 197 -14.21 -16.80 -6.17
C PRO A 197 -13.46 -15.78 -7.04
N ARG A 198 -13.52 -14.49 -6.70
CA ARG A 198 -12.82 -13.42 -7.44
C ARG A 198 -11.29 -13.52 -7.36
N HIS A 199 -10.74 -14.11 -6.30
CA HIS A 199 -9.29 -14.25 -6.10
C HIS A 199 -8.73 -15.57 -6.65
N ARG A 200 -9.58 -16.56 -6.95
CA ARG A 200 -9.13 -17.90 -7.41
C ARG A 200 -8.29 -17.83 -8.68
N ARG A 201 -8.69 -17.01 -9.65
CA ARG A 201 -7.95 -16.86 -10.91
C ARG A 201 -6.59 -16.17 -10.69
N PRO A 202 -6.50 -15.01 -10.01
CA PRO A 202 -5.22 -14.43 -9.62
C PRO A 202 -4.29 -15.39 -8.87
N VAL A 203 -4.82 -16.16 -7.91
CA VAL A 203 -4.04 -17.17 -7.17
C VAL A 203 -3.49 -18.25 -8.10
N ALA A 204 -4.31 -18.79 -8.99
CA ALA A 204 -3.86 -19.80 -9.96
C ALA A 204 -2.79 -19.25 -10.92
N ASP A 205 -2.95 -18.02 -11.41
CA ASP A 205 -1.99 -17.36 -12.30
C ASP A 205 -0.64 -17.10 -11.58
N ALA A 206 -0.68 -16.64 -10.33
CA ALA A 206 0.51 -16.45 -9.50
C ALA A 206 1.25 -17.77 -9.22
N LEU A 207 0.53 -18.85 -8.88
CA LEU A 207 1.14 -20.17 -8.69
C LEU A 207 1.75 -20.71 -9.99
N THR A 208 1.07 -20.51 -11.12
CA THR A 208 1.58 -20.88 -12.44
C THR A 208 2.89 -20.15 -12.76
N LEU A 209 2.96 -18.85 -12.44
CA LEU A 209 4.16 -18.02 -12.59
C LEU A 209 5.29 -18.49 -11.67
N ALA A 210 5.00 -18.73 -10.39
CA ALA A 210 5.99 -19.21 -9.41
C ALA A 210 6.61 -20.55 -9.82
N LEU A 211 5.78 -21.47 -10.33
CA LEU A 211 6.21 -22.78 -10.83
C LEU A 211 6.93 -22.70 -12.19
N GLY A 212 6.93 -21.54 -12.85
CA GLY A 212 7.53 -21.36 -14.17
C GLY A 212 6.79 -22.08 -15.29
N LEU A 213 5.47 -22.28 -15.14
CA LEU A 213 4.62 -22.91 -16.14
C LEU A 213 4.16 -21.92 -17.22
N THR A 214 4.37 -20.62 -17.01
CA THR A 214 4.18 -19.56 -18.00
C THR A 214 5.51 -19.11 -18.58
N ASP A 215 5.62 -19.10 -19.91
CA ASP A 215 6.69 -18.40 -20.61
C ASP A 215 6.45 -16.88 -20.51
N THR A 216 7.09 -16.26 -19.51
CA THR A 216 7.17 -14.79 -19.37
C THR A 216 7.93 -14.12 -20.52
N THR A 217 8.51 -14.90 -21.44
CA THR A 217 9.21 -14.43 -22.65
C THR A 217 8.27 -14.04 -23.79
N THR A 218 6.94 -14.10 -23.61
CA THR A 218 6.00 -13.55 -24.61
C THR A 218 5.95 -12.02 -24.53
N ARG A 219 7.08 -11.39 -24.83
CA ARG A 219 7.15 -10.03 -25.35
C ARG A 219 6.14 -9.95 -26.51
N PRO A 220 5.32 -8.90 -26.65
CA PRO A 220 4.44 -8.77 -27.80
C PRO A 220 5.32 -8.90 -29.05
N ARG A 221 5.05 -9.95 -29.84
CA ARG A 221 5.67 -10.15 -31.15
C ARG A 221 5.43 -8.84 -31.90
N THR A 222 6.50 -8.11 -32.21
CA THR A 222 6.44 -7.02 -33.17
C THR A 222 5.67 -7.55 -34.37
N PRO A 223 4.62 -6.86 -34.86
CA PRO A 223 3.89 -7.31 -36.04
C PRO A 223 4.92 -7.62 -37.12
N ILE A 224 4.89 -8.86 -37.63
CA ILE A 224 5.65 -9.18 -38.84
C ILE A 224 5.11 -8.23 -39.90
N ASP A 225 5.94 -7.28 -40.32
CA ASP A 225 5.65 -6.38 -41.42
C ASP A 225 5.36 -7.27 -42.64
N PRO A 226 4.13 -7.27 -43.19
CA PRO A 226 3.80 -8.07 -44.37
C PRO A 226 4.48 -7.55 -45.65
N GLY A 227 5.33 -6.52 -45.56
CA GLY A 227 5.93 -5.82 -46.69
C GLY A 227 7.41 -6.10 -47.00
N ASP A 228 8.03 -7.19 -46.52
CA ASP A 228 9.42 -7.55 -46.92
C ASP A 228 9.44 -8.62 -48.03
N PRO A 229 9.47 -8.24 -49.32
CA PRO A 229 9.65 -9.18 -50.43
C PRO A 229 11.14 -9.58 -50.54
N ARG A 230 11.41 -10.86 -50.28
CA ARG A 230 12.62 -11.53 -50.78
C ARG A 230 12.44 -11.96 -52.24
#